data_AF-A0A8J3JM08-F1
#
_entry.id   AF-A0A8J3JM08-F1
#
_cell.length_a   1.000
_cell.length_b   1.000
_cell.length_c   1.000
_cell.angle_alpha   90.00
_cell.angle_beta   90.00
_cell.angle_gamma   90.00
#
_symmetry.space_group_name_H-M   'P 1'
#
loop_
_entity.id
_entity.type
_entity.pdbx_description
1 polymer ?
#
loop_
_entity_poly.entity_id
_entity_poly.type
_entity_poly.pdbx_seq_one_letter_code
_entity_poly.pdbx_strand_id
1 'polypeptide(L)'
;MVVQAYRFALDPTPAQDRDLHRHAGAGRFAFNWALAAVRANLDQRAAERTYGLDGEQLTPALGWSLPALRRAWNTAKPQVVPWWGQCSKEAFNTGLDGLARALGNWSASRSGRRAGARVGFPRFRSRRRVTPSVRFTTGTIRVEDTRHHVTLPRLGRIRTHESTRKLARRLHAGTARIMSATVRHTGGRWHVSFTVQITRTVCTPAYSQQTVGVDVGIANLAVLSTGQIVPNPAIWPPLPGGCAPQPGPCPDGKDQTGAPAGSRPGAGSRPKPAWPAHTPGSRTCAPTACTNSPRPWPAPTARSWSRTSTSPG
;
A
#
# COMPACT_ATOMS: atom_id res chain seq x y z
N MET A 1 -0.16 24.31 -10.40
CA MET A 1 -0.68 23.72 -9.14
C MET A 1 -0.06 22.34 -8.95
N VAL A 2 0.18 21.90 -7.71
CA VAL A 2 0.84 20.62 -7.42
C VAL A 2 -0.07 19.77 -6.52
N VAL A 3 -0.13 18.46 -6.77
CA VAL A 3 -0.82 17.52 -5.88
C VAL A 3 0.14 17.04 -4.81
N GLN A 4 -0.23 17.21 -3.55
CA GLN A 4 0.55 16.77 -2.39
C GLN A 4 -0.30 15.86 -1.49
N ALA A 5 0.34 14.85 -0.91
CA ALA A 5 -0.27 14.00 0.10
C ALA A 5 0.04 14.50 1.52
N TYR A 6 -0.98 14.54 2.38
CA TYR A 6 -0.82 14.71 3.82
C TYR A 6 -1.31 13.45 4.52
N ARG A 7 -0.44 12.80 5.30
CA ARG A 7 -0.77 11.59 6.04
C ARG A 7 -0.77 11.89 7.52
N PHE A 8 -1.81 11.43 8.22
CA PHE A 8 -1.94 11.56 9.67
C PHE A 8 -2.33 10.23 10.30
N ALA A 9 -1.73 9.89 11.43
CA ALA A 9 -2.19 8.77 12.25
C ALA A 9 -3.49 9.13 12.98
N LEU A 10 -4.51 8.29 12.82
CA LEU A 10 -5.81 8.42 13.48
C LEU A 10 -5.78 7.76 14.85
N ASP A 11 -6.60 8.31 15.74
CA ASP A 11 -6.85 7.81 17.08
C ASP A 11 -8.36 7.61 17.29
N PRO A 12 -8.93 6.57 16.67
CA PRO A 12 -10.36 6.32 16.69
C PRO A 12 -10.83 5.77 18.03
N THR A 13 -12.05 6.13 18.44
CA THR A 13 -12.73 5.42 19.53
C THR A 13 -13.02 3.97 19.14
N PRO A 14 -13.27 3.05 20.08
CA PRO A 14 -13.61 1.66 19.76
C PRO A 14 -14.82 1.53 18.81
N ALA A 15 -15.77 2.46 18.87
CA ALA A 15 -16.91 2.49 17.93
C ALA A 15 -16.46 2.90 16.52
N GLN A 16 -15.64 3.94 16.42
CA GLN A 16 -15.09 4.40 15.14
C GLN A 16 -14.16 3.36 14.49
N ASP A 17 -13.38 2.62 15.29
CA ASP A 17 -12.55 1.53 14.79
C ASP A 17 -13.39 0.41 14.16
N ARG A 18 -14.47 -0.01 14.83
CA ARG A 18 -15.43 -0.97 14.26
C ARG A 18 -16.02 -0.46 12.95
N ASP A 19 -16.37 0.82 12.88
CA ASP A 19 -16.93 1.41 11.67
C ASP A 19 -15.90 1.53 10.54
N LEU A 20 -14.64 1.86 10.84
CA LEU A 20 -13.54 1.83 9.86
C LEU A 20 -13.36 0.42 9.28
N HIS A 21 -13.40 -0.59 10.14
CA HIS A 21 -13.39 -1.99 9.70
C HIS A 21 -14.62 -2.38 8.89
N ARG A 22 -15.80 -1.87 9.24
CA ARG A 22 -17.05 -2.05 8.48
C ARG A 22 -16.90 -1.48 7.06
N HIS A 23 -16.39 -0.26 6.93
CA HIS A 23 -16.17 0.41 5.64
C HIS A 23 -15.13 -0.33 4.78
N ALA A 24 -13.98 -0.71 5.36
CA ALA A 24 -12.99 -1.50 4.64
C ALA A 24 -13.53 -2.89 4.23
N GLY A 25 -14.35 -3.51 5.08
CA GLY A 25 -15.05 -4.76 4.81
C GLY A 25 -16.06 -4.64 3.65
N ALA A 26 -16.82 -3.55 3.61
CA ALA A 26 -17.77 -3.24 2.54
C ALA A 26 -17.07 -3.12 1.17
N GLY A 27 -15.93 -2.43 1.12
CA GLY A 27 -15.12 -2.37 -0.09
C GLY A 27 -14.59 -3.74 -0.53
N ARG A 28 -14.13 -4.57 0.41
CA ARG A 28 -13.72 -5.95 0.10
C ARG A 28 -14.89 -6.78 -0.44
N PHE A 29 -16.07 -6.65 0.15
CA PHE A 29 -17.27 -7.36 -0.28
C PHE A 29 -17.65 -6.97 -1.71
N ALA A 30 -17.75 -5.68 -2.02
CA ALA A 30 -18.03 -5.21 -3.39
C ALA A 30 -17.00 -5.70 -4.41
N PHE A 31 -15.71 -5.67 -4.06
CA PHE A 31 -14.65 -6.21 -4.93
C PHE A 31 -14.88 -7.70 -5.22
N ASN A 32 -15.11 -8.52 -4.19
CA ASN A 32 -15.29 -9.96 -4.35
C ASN A 32 -16.58 -10.31 -5.10
N TRP A 33 -17.68 -9.62 -4.78
CA TRP A 33 -18.95 -9.80 -5.47
C TRP A 33 -18.81 -9.50 -6.96
N ALA A 34 -18.21 -8.35 -7.30
CA ALA A 34 -18.03 -7.96 -8.70
C ALA A 34 -17.06 -8.90 -9.43
N LEU A 35 -16.02 -9.40 -8.76
CA LEU A 35 -15.12 -10.40 -9.33
C LEU A 35 -15.83 -11.72 -9.59
N ALA A 36 -16.73 -12.15 -8.70
CA ALA A 36 -17.55 -13.34 -8.89
C ALA A 36 -18.49 -13.17 -10.09
N ALA A 37 -19.14 -12.00 -10.23
CA ALA A 37 -20.00 -11.70 -11.37
C ALA A 37 -19.23 -11.70 -12.71
N VAL A 38 -18.03 -11.10 -12.73
CA VAL A 38 -17.15 -11.12 -13.91
C VAL A 38 -16.73 -12.54 -14.26
N ARG A 39 -16.35 -13.34 -13.26
CA ARG A 39 -15.95 -14.72 -13.48
C ARG A 39 -17.11 -15.57 -14.02
N ALA A 40 -18.29 -15.47 -13.40
CA ALA A 40 -19.48 -16.17 -13.87
C ALA A 40 -19.86 -15.80 -15.31
N ASN A 41 -19.77 -14.51 -15.68
CA ASN A 41 -20.00 -14.07 -17.06
C ASN A 41 -18.97 -14.66 -18.04
N LEU A 42 -17.70 -14.73 -17.65
CA LEU A 42 -16.65 -15.33 -18.47
C LEU A 42 -16.81 -16.85 -18.62
N ASP A 43 -17.11 -17.54 -17.53
CA ASP A 43 -17.30 -18.98 -17.49
C ASP A 43 -18.55 -19.38 -18.30
N GLN A 44 -19.65 -18.63 -18.16
CA GLN A 44 -20.87 -18.82 -18.97
C GLN A 44 -20.59 -18.64 -20.46
N ARG A 45 -19.93 -17.54 -20.85
CA ARG A 45 -19.57 -17.31 -22.25
C ARG A 45 -18.57 -18.34 -22.78
N ALA A 46 -17.76 -18.95 -21.93
CA ALA A 46 -16.86 -20.02 -22.33
C ALA A 46 -17.65 -21.32 -22.60
N ALA A 47 -18.61 -21.64 -21.73
CA ALA A 47 -19.50 -22.80 -21.90
C ALA A 47 -20.43 -22.66 -23.12
N GLU A 48 -20.98 -21.48 -23.38
CA GLU A 48 -21.82 -21.24 -24.56
C GLU A 48 -21.07 -21.54 -25.86
N ARG A 49 -19.77 -21.20 -25.91
CA ARG A 49 -18.91 -21.52 -27.06
C ARG A 49 -18.67 -23.02 -27.21
N THR A 50 -18.70 -23.82 -26.14
CA THR A 50 -18.49 -25.27 -26.26
C THR A 50 -19.67 -25.97 -26.94
N TYR A 51 -20.86 -25.35 -26.94
CA TYR A 51 -22.05 -25.87 -27.60
C TYR A 51 -22.38 -25.11 -28.90
N GLY A 52 -21.41 -24.37 -29.45
CA GLY A 52 -21.48 -23.78 -30.79
C GLY A 52 -22.14 -22.40 -30.87
N LEU A 53 -22.46 -21.74 -29.74
CA LEU A 53 -22.97 -20.37 -29.76
C LEU A 53 -21.83 -19.37 -30.01
N ASP A 54 -22.09 -18.37 -30.85
CA ASP A 54 -21.14 -17.32 -31.19
C ASP A 54 -21.77 -15.92 -31.24
N GLY A 55 -20.91 -14.91 -31.45
CA GLY A 55 -21.33 -13.52 -31.64
C GLY A 55 -22.34 -13.00 -30.62
N GLU A 56 -23.53 -12.65 -31.11
CA GLU A 56 -24.65 -12.07 -30.36
C GLU A 56 -25.46 -13.10 -29.57
N GLN A 57 -25.29 -14.40 -29.86
CA GLN A 57 -25.95 -15.49 -29.12
C GLN A 57 -25.34 -15.71 -27.73
N LEU A 58 -24.14 -15.17 -27.49
CA LEU A 58 -23.46 -15.25 -26.21
C LEU A 58 -24.08 -14.30 -25.17
N THR A 59 -24.13 -14.74 -23.92
CA THR A 59 -24.52 -13.91 -22.78
C THR A 59 -23.78 -12.57 -22.82
N PRO A 60 -24.47 -11.40 -22.80
CA PRO A 60 -23.84 -10.09 -22.96
C PRO A 60 -22.61 -9.90 -22.08
N ALA A 61 -21.52 -9.39 -22.65
CA ALA A 61 -20.26 -9.25 -21.93
C ALA A 61 -20.39 -8.21 -20.80
N LEU A 62 -20.01 -8.59 -19.59
CA LEU A 62 -19.98 -7.65 -18.47
C LEU A 62 -18.76 -6.73 -18.62
N GLY A 63 -19.01 -5.45 -18.89
CA GLY A 63 -17.94 -4.45 -19.01
C GLY A 63 -17.08 -4.35 -17.74
N TRP A 64 -15.76 -4.28 -17.91
CA TRP A 64 -14.80 -4.23 -16.79
C TRP A 64 -14.51 -2.81 -16.28
N SER A 65 -15.10 -1.78 -16.90
CA SER A 65 -14.92 -0.39 -16.48
C SER A 65 -15.65 -0.11 -15.17
N LEU A 66 -15.15 0.86 -14.39
CA LEU A 66 -15.80 1.27 -13.15
C LEU A 66 -17.29 1.63 -13.33
N PRO A 67 -17.70 2.39 -14.37
CA PRO A 67 -19.12 2.66 -14.60
C PRO A 67 -19.96 1.40 -14.83
N ALA A 68 -19.45 0.43 -15.60
CA ALA A 68 -20.16 -0.81 -15.88
C ALA A 68 -20.35 -1.66 -14.60
N LEU A 69 -19.28 -1.84 -13.82
CA LEU A 69 -19.34 -2.54 -12.53
C LEU A 69 -20.26 -1.82 -11.53
N ARG A 70 -20.27 -0.48 -11.54
CA ARG A 70 -21.16 0.30 -10.68
C ARG A 70 -22.64 0.13 -11.06
N ARG A 71 -22.97 0.05 -12.35
CA ARG A 71 -24.34 -0.25 -12.81
C ARG A 71 -24.78 -1.62 -12.29
N ALA A 72 -24.00 -2.67 -12.54
CA ALA A 72 -24.30 -4.01 -12.06
C ALA A 72 -24.44 -4.06 -10.52
N TRP A 73 -23.53 -3.38 -9.80
CA TRP A 73 -23.60 -3.26 -8.35
C TRP A 73 -24.88 -2.57 -7.87
N ASN A 74 -25.28 -1.47 -8.51
CA ASN A 74 -26.46 -0.73 -8.09
C ASN A 74 -27.76 -1.52 -8.24
N THR A 75 -27.84 -2.41 -9.23
CA THR A 75 -28.97 -3.34 -9.39
C THR A 75 -28.97 -4.40 -8.29
N ALA A 76 -27.82 -4.99 -7.99
CA ALA A 76 -27.74 -6.10 -7.02
C ALA A 76 -27.72 -5.66 -5.54
N LYS A 77 -27.20 -4.46 -5.24
CA LYS A 77 -26.93 -4.01 -3.86
C LYS A 77 -28.12 -4.13 -2.90
N PRO A 78 -29.40 -3.86 -3.28
CA PRO A 78 -30.50 -3.91 -2.31
C PRO A 78 -30.74 -5.34 -1.81
N GLN A 79 -30.49 -6.34 -2.68
CA GLN A 79 -30.69 -7.75 -2.39
C GLN A 79 -29.47 -8.35 -1.66
N VAL A 80 -28.25 -8.04 -2.12
CA VAL A 80 -27.03 -8.69 -1.60
C VAL A 80 -26.45 -8.02 -0.36
N VAL A 81 -26.77 -6.75 -0.13
CA VAL A 81 -26.27 -5.97 1.01
C VAL A 81 -27.40 -5.13 1.63
N PRO A 82 -28.34 -5.74 2.36
CA PRO A 82 -29.41 -4.98 3.03
C PRO A 82 -28.91 -3.90 3.99
N TRP A 83 -27.71 -4.10 4.55
CA TRP A 83 -27.03 -3.18 5.47
C TRP A 83 -26.24 -2.06 4.77
N TRP A 84 -26.36 -1.87 3.45
CA TRP A 84 -25.51 -0.95 2.68
C TRP A 84 -25.53 0.49 3.21
N GLY A 85 -26.66 0.95 3.77
CA GLY A 85 -26.82 2.29 4.34
C GLY A 85 -25.97 2.55 5.59
N GLN A 86 -25.44 1.50 6.23
CA GLN A 86 -24.55 1.62 7.39
C GLN A 86 -23.12 2.05 6.98
N CYS A 87 -22.78 1.96 5.69
CA CYS A 87 -21.48 2.39 5.16
C CYS A 87 -21.66 3.57 4.20
N SER A 88 -20.62 4.37 4.03
CA SER A 88 -20.58 5.33 2.92
C SER A 88 -20.63 4.62 1.56
N LYS A 89 -21.33 5.21 0.58
CA LYS A 89 -21.32 4.75 -0.83
C LYS A 89 -19.90 4.61 -1.38
N GLU A 90 -18.97 5.44 -0.89
CA GLU A 90 -17.57 5.44 -1.30
C GLU A 90 -16.81 4.18 -0.86
N ALA A 91 -17.27 3.49 0.19
CA ALA A 91 -16.68 2.24 0.65
C ALA A 91 -16.80 1.15 -0.41
N PHE A 92 -18.01 0.93 -0.93
CA PHE A 92 -18.25 -0.02 -2.02
C PHE A 92 -17.56 0.42 -3.31
N ASN A 93 -17.62 1.72 -3.63
CA ASN A 93 -16.97 2.29 -4.80
C ASN A 93 -15.45 2.06 -4.80
N THR A 94 -14.79 2.17 -3.64
CA THR A 94 -13.35 1.85 -3.49
C THR A 94 -13.04 0.42 -3.92
N GLY A 95 -13.92 -0.53 -3.56
CA GLY A 95 -13.81 -1.92 -3.98
C GLY A 95 -13.94 -2.10 -5.49
N LEU A 96 -14.98 -1.50 -6.08
CA LEU A 96 -15.25 -1.59 -7.52
C LEU A 96 -14.16 -0.92 -8.36
N ASP A 97 -13.67 0.26 -7.95
CA ASP A 97 -12.55 0.96 -8.61
C ASP A 97 -11.27 0.10 -8.56
N GLY A 98 -11.01 -0.52 -7.40
CA GLY A 98 -9.91 -1.45 -7.24
C GLY A 98 -9.99 -2.66 -8.18
N LEU A 99 -11.19 -3.20 -8.44
CA LEU A 99 -11.39 -4.30 -9.39
C LEU A 99 -11.26 -3.83 -10.84
N ALA A 100 -11.89 -2.72 -11.20
CA ALA A 100 -11.83 -2.15 -12.55
C ALA A 100 -10.37 -1.92 -12.98
N ARG A 101 -9.55 -1.34 -12.08
CA ARG A 101 -8.11 -1.16 -12.31
C ARG A 101 -7.38 -2.49 -12.46
N ALA A 102 -7.69 -3.48 -11.62
CA ALA A 102 -7.02 -4.79 -11.67
C ALA A 102 -7.33 -5.52 -12.99
N LEU A 103 -8.59 -5.53 -13.44
CA LEU A 103 -9.01 -6.11 -14.72
C LEU A 103 -8.43 -5.33 -15.91
N GLY A 104 -8.42 -3.99 -15.84
CA GLY A 104 -7.78 -3.14 -16.84
C GLY A 104 -6.29 -3.44 -16.99
N ASN A 105 -5.56 -3.56 -15.87
CA ASN A 105 -4.14 -3.90 -15.85
C ASN A 105 -3.87 -5.31 -16.40
N TRP A 106 -4.71 -6.29 -16.04
CA TRP A 106 -4.62 -7.65 -16.59
C TRP A 106 -4.86 -7.66 -18.10
N SER A 107 -5.91 -6.98 -18.58
CA SER A 107 -6.24 -6.89 -20.00
C SER A 107 -5.13 -6.21 -20.80
N ALA A 108 -4.62 -5.08 -20.32
CA ALA A 108 -3.52 -4.35 -20.95
C ALA A 108 -2.22 -5.16 -20.97
N SER A 109 -1.94 -5.91 -19.90
CA SER A 109 -0.77 -6.80 -19.84
C SER A 109 -0.90 -7.97 -20.81
N ARG A 110 -2.09 -8.59 -20.91
CA ARG A 110 -2.37 -9.68 -21.85
C ARG A 110 -2.23 -9.25 -23.30
N SER A 111 -2.65 -8.02 -23.64
CA SER A 111 -2.55 -7.49 -25.00
C SER A 111 -1.23 -6.76 -25.30
N GLY A 112 -0.20 -6.88 -24.46
CA GLY A 112 1.10 -6.23 -24.67
C GLY A 112 1.12 -4.70 -24.55
N ARG A 113 0.02 -4.04 -24.17
CA ARG A 113 -0.06 -2.57 -24.01
C ARG A 113 0.63 -2.04 -22.77
N ARG A 114 0.99 -2.92 -21.83
CA ARG A 114 1.69 -2.59 -20.59
C ARG A 114 3.07 -3.24 -20.58
N ALA A 115 4.11 -2.43 -20.41
CA ALA A 115 5.47 -2.92 -20.21
C ALA A 115 5.64 -3.63 -18.85
N GLY A 116 6.54 -4.60 -18.80
CA GLY A 116 6.93 -5.33 -17.59
C GLY A 116 6.29 -6.72 -17.46
N ALA A 117 6.44 -7.32 -16.28
CA ALA A 117 5.97 -8.67 -15.99
C ALA A 117 4.46 -8.84 -16.23
N ARG A 118 4.07 -10.03 -16.72
CA ARG A 118 2.68 -10.39 -16.98
C ARG A 118 1.86 -10.29 -15.69
N VAL A 119 0.76 -9.53 -15.75
CA VAL A 119 -0.20 -9.41 -14.64
C VAL A 119 -1.19 -10.56 -14.74
N GLY A 120 -1.35 -11.32 -13.66
CA GLY A 120 -2.34 -12.38 -13.55
C GLY A 120 -3.76 -11.84 -13.37
N PHE A 121 -4.76 -12.69 -13.62
CA PHE A 121 -6.17 -12.33 -13.39
C PHE A 121 -6.41 -11.99 -11.90
N PRO A 122 -7.28 -11.01 -11.57
CA PRO A 122 -7.54 -10.63 -10.18
C PRO A 122 -8.04 -11.79 -9.33
N ARG A 123 -7.59 -11.85 -8.07
CA ARG A 123 -7.98 -12.90 -7.11
C ARG A 123 -8.91 -12.35 -6.05
N PHE A 124 -9.77 -13.21 -5.50
CA PHE A 124 -10.60 -12.87 -4.35
C PHE A 124 -9.75 -12.38 -3.17
N ARG A 125 -10.23 -11.32 -2.52
CA ARG A 125 -9.58 -10.71 -1.36
C ARG A 125 -10.07 -11.38 -0.09
N SER A 126 -9.15 -11.93 0.69
CA SER A 126 -9.44 -12.45 2.03
C SER A 126 -9.22 -11.38 3.10
N ARG A 127 -10.02 -11.44 4.18
CA ARG A 127 -9.89 -10.51 5.33
C ARG A 127 -8.48 -10.51 5.94
N ARG A 128 -7.83 -11.67 5.98
CA ARG A 128 -6.53 -11.87 6.64
C ARG A 128 -5.34 -11.37 5.81
N ARG A 129 -5.47 -11.31 4.48
CA ARG A 129 -4.36 -10.93 3.58
C ARG A 129 -4.44 -9.49 3.09
N VAL A 130 -5.65 -8.93 2.98
CA VAL A 130 -5.81 -7.57 2.49
C VAL A 130 -5.64 -6.57 3.63
N THR A 131 -4.84 -5.53 3.39
CA THR A 131 -4.79 -4.38 4.28
C THR A 131 -6.14 -3.65 4.25
N PRO A 132 -6.83 -3.45 5.39
CA PRO A 132 -8.06 -2.66 5.44
C PRO A 132 -7.83 -1.24 4.92
N SER A 133 -8.63 -0.82 3.94
CA SER A 133 -8.55 0.52 3.36
C SER A 133 -9.88 0.97 2.77
N VAL A 134 -10.17 2.27 2.86
CA VAL A 134 -11.31 2.93 2.22
C VAL A 134 -10.90 4.30 1.69
N ARG A 135 -11.38 4.66 0.49
CA ARG A 135 -11.14 5.97 -0.12
C ARG A 135 -12.46 6.73 -0.22
N PHE A 136 -12.42 8.01 0.14
CA PHE A 136 -13.51 8.97 0.05
C PHE A 136 -13.13 10.06 -0.93
N THR A 137 -13.95 10.24 -1.98
CA THR A 137 -13.81 11.33 -2.96
C THR A 137 -14.97 12.32 -2.91
N THR A 138 -16.09 11.93 -2.31
CA THR A 138 -17.27 12.78 -2.15
C THR A 138 -17.77 12.77 -0.70
N GLY A 139 -18.59 13.77 -0.36
CA GLY A 139 -19.11 13.99 0.98
C GLY A 139 -18.24 14.91 1.83
N THR A 140 -18.56 14.99 3.13
CA THR A 140 -17.87 15.87 4.08
C THR A 140 -16.47 15.32 4.38
N ILE A 141 -15.45 15.91 3.75
CA ILE A 141 -14.04 15.65 4.00
C ILE A 141 -13.40 16.96 4.46
N ARG A 142 -13.11 17.08 5.76
CA ARG A 142 -12.53 18.30 6.32
C ARG A 142 -11.55 18.03 7.44
N VAL A 143 -10.63 18.97 7.61
CA VAL A 143 -9.77 19.09 8.79
C VAL A 143 -10.42 20.10 9.72
N GLU A 144 -10.58 19.78 11.00
CA GLU A 144 -11.20 20.67 11.99
C GLU A 144 -10.21 21.71 12.53
N ASP A 145 -10.74 22.85 12.99
CA ASP A 145 -9.95 23.97 13.53
C ASP A 145 -9.24 23.64 14.83
N THR A 146 -9.70 22.59 15.54
CA THR A 146 -9.03 22.04 16.73
C THR A 146 -7.64 21.45 16.45
N ARG A 147 -7.24 21.36 15.17
CA ARG A 147 -5.90 20.91 14.71
C ARG A 147 -5.53 19.47 15.04
N HIS A 148 -6.44 18.71 15.66
CA HIS A 148 -6.25 17.31 16.04
C HIS A 148 -7.47 16.45 15.67
N HIS A 149 -8.34 16.93 14.78
CA HIS A 149 -9.50 16.18 14.35
C HIS A 149 -9.72 16.31 12.85
N VAL A 150 -10.24 15.24 12.26
CA VAL A 150 -10.66 15.17 10.88
C VAL A 150 -12.09 14.65 10.83
N THR A 151 -12.92 15.19 9.94
CA THR A 151 -14.27 14.67 9.70
C THR A 151 -14.32 13.96 8.36
N LEU A 152 -14.82 12.73 8.38
CA LEU A 152 -14.98 11.88 7.21
C LEU A 152 -16.45 11.46 7.03
N PRO A 153 -16.90 11.19 5.80
CA PRO A 153 -18.29 10.83 5.52
C PRO A 153 -18.70 9.56 6.27
N ARG A 154 -19.85 9.59 6.97
CA ARG A 154 -20.43 8.49 7.77
C ARG A 154 -19.61 8.02 8.99
N LEU A 155 -18.32 8.36 9.05
CA LEU A 155 -17.44 8.06 10.18
C LEU A 155 -17.41 9.17 11.24
N GLY A 156 -17.83 10.38 10.85
CA GLY A 156 -17.87 11.53 11.74
C GLY A 156 -16.47 12.09 12.03
N ARG A 157 -16.35 12.75 13.19
CA ARG A 157 -15.14 13.43 13.66
C ARG A 157 -14.22 12.44 14.38
N ILE A 158 -13.03 12.21 13.85
CA ILE A 158 -12.01 11.29 14.38
C ILE A 158 -10.80 12.10 14.84
N ARG A 159 -10.22 11.76 16.00
CA ARG A 159 -9.00 12.39 16.53
C ARG A 159 -7.77 11.95 15.73
N THR A 160 -6.78 12.82 15.59
CA THR A 160 -5.46 12.52 15.03
C THR A 160 -4.41 12.61 16.12
N HIS A 161 -3.40 11.73 16.07
CA HIS A 161 -2.25 11.82 16.99
C HIS A 161 -1.40 13.05 16.66
N GLU A 162 -1.16 13.30 15.38
CA GLU A 162 -0.35 14.41 14.91
C GLU A 162 -1.19 15.66 14.68
N SER A 163 -0.55 16.83 14.76
CA SER A 163 -1.22 18.10 14.48
C SER A 163 -1.47 18.27 12.97
N THR A 164 -2.71 18.57 12.61
CA THR A 164 -3.11 18.91 11.24
C THR A 164 -2.83 20.37 10.87
N ARG A 165 -2.17 21.14 11.74
CA ARG A 165 -1.90 22.59 11.61
C ARG A 165 -1.35 22.99 10.24
N LYS A 166 -0.39 22.23 9.69
CA LYS A 166 0.23 22.56 8.39
C LYS A 166 -0.79 22.55 7.25
N LEU A 167 -1.65 21.54 7.21
CA LEU A 167 -2.73 21.45 6.23
C LEU A 167 -3.82 22.49 6.51
N ALA A 168 -4.24 22.62 7.78
CA ALA A 168 -5.25 23.59 8.18
C ALA A 168 -4.89 25.02 7.74
N ARG A 169 -3.65 25.48 7.97
CA ARG A 169 -3.18 26.81 7.53
C ARG A 169 -3.32 27.02 6.02
N ARG A 170 -3.02 25.99 5.22
CA ARG A 170 -3.11 26.08 3.75
C ARG A 170 -4.55 26.17 3.28
N LEU A 171 -5.45 25.44 3.93
CA LEU A 171 -6.89 25.47 3.66
C LEU A 171 -7.48 26.85 4.00
N HIS A 172 -7.16 27.38 5.19
CA HIS A 172 -7.59 28.71 5.62
C HIS A 172 -7.08 29.82 4.69
N ALA A 173 -5.85 29.71 4.21
CA ALA A 173 -5.27 30.67 3.26
C ALA A 173 -5.80 30.53 1.82
N GLY A 174 -6.73 29.61 1.53
CA GLY A 174 -7.24 29.36 0.17
C GLY A 174 -6.21 28.77 -0.80
N THR A 175 -5.00 28.45 -0.32
CA THR A 175 -3.89 27.91 -1.15
C THR A 175 -3.95 26.40 -1.32
N ALA A 176 -4.92 25.72 -0.71
CA ALA A 176 -5.09 24.29 -0.80
C ALA A 176 -6.56 23.87 -0.88
N ARG A 177 -6.82 22.76 -1.58
CA ARG A 177 -8.15 22.12 -1.65
C ARG A 177 -8.01 20.60 -1.48
N ILE A 178 -8.75 20.02 -0.54
CA ILE A 178 -8.78 18.57 -0.34
C ILE A 178 -9.58 17.92 -1.47
N MET A 179 -8.96 17.00 -2.20
CA MET A 179 -9.59 16.25 -3.30
C MET A 179 -10.19 14.93 -2.83
N SER A 180 -9.48 14.24 -1.94
CA SER A 180 -9.91 12.93 -1.43
C SER A 180 -9.21 12.60 -0.13
N ALA A 181 -9.78 11.68 0.64
CA ALA A 181 -9.19 11.10 1.83
C ALA A 181 -9.14 9.58 1.68
N THR A 182 -7.99 8.96 1.92
CA THR A 182 -7.85 7.50 1.95
C THR A 182 -7.46 7.08 3.35
N VAL A 183 -8.29 6.27 3.99
CA VAL A 183 -8.00 5.70 5.31
C VAL A 183 -7.48 4.28 5.14
N ARG A 184 -6.32 3.98 5.72
CA ARG A 184 -5.65 2.68 5.61
C ARG A 184 -5.10 2.24 6.95
N HIS A 185 -5.31 0.97 7.31
CA HIS A 185 -4.74 0.37 8.51
C HIS A 185 -3.32 -0.12 8.23
N THR A 186 -2.30 0.36 8.93
CA THR A 186 -0.89 -0.03 8.68
C THR A 186 -0.11 0.09 9.98
N GLY A 187 0.70 -0.93 10.31
CA GLY A 187 1.48 -0.95 11.55
C GLY A 187 0.63 -0.87 12.81
N GLY A 188 -0.53 -1.54 12.83
CA GLY A 188 -1.45 -1.54 13.98
C GLY A 188 -2.23 -0.24 14.20
N ARG A 189 -2.13 0.74 13.28
CA ARG A 189 -2.84 2.03 13.39
C ARG A 189 -3.53 2.41 12.10
N TRP A 190 -4.65 3.11 12.23
CA TRP A 190 -5.30 3.75 11.10
C TRP A 190 -4.57 5.03 10.72
N HIS A 191 -4.39 5.24 9.41
CA HIS A 191 -3.84 6.47 8.88
C HIS A 191 -4.79 7.04 7.84
N VAL A 192 -5.06 8.34 7.91
CA VAL A 192 -5.75 9.08 6.85
C VAL A 192 -4.72 9.76 5.97
N SER A 193 -4.84 9.59 4.66
CA SER A 193 -4.02 10.25 3.64
C SER A 193 -4.91 11.13 2.79
N PHE A 194 -4.75 12.45 2.91
CA PHE A 194 -5.44 13.44 2.09
C PHE A 194 -4.64 13.68 0.81
N THR A 195 -5.31 13.56 -0.34
CA THR A 195 -4.79 14.10 -1.60
C THR A 195 -5.24 15.54 -1.70
N VAL A 196 -4.30 16.48 -1.73
CA VAL A 196 -4.56 17.92 -1.64
C VAL A 196 -3.95 18.61 -2.85
N GLN A 197 -4.74 19.40 -3.55
CA GLN A 197 -4.26 20.28 -4.60
C GLN A 197 -3.78 21.58 -3.95
N ILE A 198 -2.51 21.94 -4.18
CA ILE A 198 -1.88 23.11 -3.58
C ILE A 198 -1.45 24.09 -4.68
N THR A 199 -1.78 25.36 -4.48
CA THR A 199 -1.20 26.49 -5.19
C THR A 199 0.10 26.86 -4.48
N ARG A 200 1.23 26.46 -5.07
CA ARG A 200 2.57 26.81 -4.60
C ARG A 200 3.26 27.63 -5.67
N THR A 201 3.79 28.78 -5.29
CA THR A 201 4.80 29.48 -6.09
C THR A 201 6.05 28.60 -6.10
N VAL A 202 6.33 27.97 -7.24
CA VAL A 202 7.59 27.25 -7.41
C VAL A 202 8.63 28.33 -7.65
N CYS A 203 9.44 28.63 -6.64
CA CYS A 203 10.62 29.45 -6.86
C CYS A 203 11.52 28.70 -7.86
N THR A 204 11.92 29.37 -8.93
CA THR A 204 12.99 28.88 -9.80
C THR A 204 14.21 28.66 -8.90
N PRO A 205 14.77 27.44 -8.82
CA PRO A 205 15.98 27.24 -8.05
C PRO A 205 17.03 28.21 -8.58
N ALA A 206 17.62 29.01 -7.70
CA ALA A 206 18.80 29.77 -8.04
C ALA A 206 19.93 28.74 -8.22
N TYR A 207 20.17 28.33 -9.45
CA TYR A 207 21.34 27.53 -9.77
C TYR A 207 22.56 28.44 -9.63
N SER A 208 23.32 28.29 -8.54
CA SER A 208 24.71 28.72 -8.59
C SER A 208 25.43 27.80 -9.58
N GLN A 209 26.41 28.34 -10.32
CA GLN A 209 27.30 27.52 -11.15
C GLN A 209 28.23 26.62 -10.30
N GLN A 210 28.08 26.67 -8.97
CA GLN A 210 28.89 25.90 -8.03
C GLN A 210 28.30 24.50 -7.89
N THR A 211 29.04 23.52 -8.39
CA THR A 211 28.73 22.10 -8.18
C THR A 211 29.51 21.62 -6.97
N VAL A 212 28.83 21.04 -5.99
CA VAL A 212 29.47 20.41 -4.83
C VAL A 212 29.15 18.92 -4.86
N GLY A 213 30.17 18.08 -4.91
CA GLY A 213 30.04 16.64 -4.68
C GLY A 213 29.70 16.38 -3.22
N VAL A 214 28.75 15.49 -2.96
CA VAL A 214 28.31 15.08 -1.61
C VAL A 214 28.49 13.57 -1.48
N ASP A 215 29.37 13.15 -0.58
CA ASP A 215 29.54 11.74 -0.19
C ASP A 215 28.78 11.47 1.11
N VAL A 216 27.92 10.46 1.12
CA VAL A 216 27.03 10.16 2.26
C VAL A 216 27.50 8.87 2.91
N GLY A 217 27.89 8.93 4.19
CA GLY A 217 28.51 7.82 4.90
C GLY A 217 27.80 7.41 6.18
N ILE A 218 28.29 6.32 6.78
CA ILE A 218 27.83 5.86 8.11
C ILE A 218 28.57 6.61 9.23
N ALA A 219 29.86 6.89 9.04
CA ALA A 219 30.69 7.64 10.00
C ALA A 219 30.30 9.13 10.03
N ASN A 220 30.13 9.75 8.86
CA ASN A 220 29.69 11.12 8.69
C ASN A 220 28.42 11.15 7.83
N LEU A 221 27.42 11.94 8.21
CA LEU A 221 26.18 12.07 7.45
C LEU A 221 26.45 12.51 6.01
N ALA A 222 27.35 13.48 5.84
CA ALA A 222 27.78 13.93 4.53
C ALA A 222 29.19 14.53 4.58
N VAL A 223 30.01 14.29 3.57
CA VAL A 223 31.26 14.99 3.30
C VAL A 223 31.11 15.70 1.97
N LEU A 224 31.32 17.02 1.97
CA LEU A 224 31.24 17.84 0.78
C LEU A 224 32.62 17.93 0.14
N SER A 225 32.68 17.99 -1.18
CA SER A 225 33.93 18.28 -1.93
C SER A 225 34.59 19.61 -1.55
N THR A 226 33.87 20.49 -0.84
CA THR A 226 34.40 21.71 -0.22
C THR A 226 35.18 21.47 1.07
N GLY A 227 35.28 20.22 1.53
CA GLY A 227 35.92 19.83 2.79
C GLY A 227 35.01 19.92 4.01
N GLN A 228 33.77 20.41 3.86
CA GLN A 228 32.82 20.45 4.97
C GLN A 228 32.34 19.04 5.34
N ILE A 229 32.40 18.72 6.63
CA ILE A 229 31.93 17.46 7.18
C ILE A 229 30.67 17.73 7.99
N VAL A 230 29.58 17.04 7.64
CA VAL A 230 28.34 17.01 8.40
C VAL A 230 28.37 15.74 9.27
N PRO A 231 28.46 15.87 10.60
CA PRO A 231 28.54 14.70 11.47
C PRO A 231 27.22 13.91 11.42
N ASN A 232 27.31 12.59 11.59
CA ASN A 232 26.13 11.76 11.73
C ASN A 232 25.45 12.06 13.07
N PRO A 233 24.18 12.54 13.10
CA PRO A 233 23.46 12.70 14.34
C PRO A 233 23.19 11.31 14.92
N ALA A 234 24.09 10.84 15.79
CA ALA A 234 24.03 9.52 16.40
C ALA A 234 22.65 9.30 17.04
N ILE A 235 21.88 8.33 16.53
CA ILE A 235 20.60 7.91 17.13
C ILE A 235 20.82 6.92 18.28
N TRP A 236 22.06 6.53 18.59
CA TRP A 236 22.33 5.65 19.72
C TRP A 236 23.33 6.28 20.70
N PRO A 237 22.91 6.66 21.92
CA PRO A 237 23.88 6.80 23.01
C PRO A 237 24.55 5.43 23.22
N PRO A 238 25.86 5.38 23.47
CA PRO A 238 26.50 4.12 23.83
C PRO A 238 25.77 3.54 25.05
N LEU A 239 25.47 2.24 25.01
CA LEU A 239 24.93 1.53 26.16
C LEU A 239 25.90 1.73 27.34
N PRO A 240 25.42 2.12 28.54
CA PRO A 240 26.29 2.24 29.69
C PRO A 240 26.93 0.87 29.97
N GLY A 241 28.25 0.77 29.81
CA GLY A 241 29.04 -0.43 30.14
C GLY A 241 29.83 -1.08 28.99
N GLY A 242 29.82 -0.54 27.77
CA GLY A 242 30.67 -1.03 26.69
C GLY A 242 32.06 -0.42 26.72
N CYS A 243 33.08 -1.16 27.15
CA CYS A 243 34.49 -0.76 27.06
C CYS A 243 34.84 -0.46 25.59
N ALA A 244 35.28 0.76 25.30
CA ALA A 244 35.84 1.08 23.99
C ALA A 244 37.13 0.26 23.77
N PRO A 245 37.31 -0.42 22.63
CA PRO A 245 38.59 -1.04 22.33
C PRO A 245 39.63 0.07 22.12
N GLN A 246 40.63 0.11 23.00
CA GLN A 246 41.79 0.97 22.83
C GLN A 246 42.59 0.48 21.60
N PRO A 247 42.99 1.36 20.68
CA PRO A 247 43.89 0.98 19.60
C PRO A 247 45.24 0.59 20.21
N GLY A 248 45.62 -0.68 20.10
CA GLY A 248 46.94 -1.15 20.47
C GLY A 248 48.01 -0.56 19.55
N PRO A 249 49.25 -0.35 20.05
CA PRO A 249 50.31 0.24 19.25
C PRO A 249 50.67 -0.67 18.06
N CYS A 250 50.82 -0.05 16.89
CA CYS A 250 51.41 -0.69 15.72
C CYS A 250 52.88 -1.06 16.04
N PRO A 251 53.33 -2.28 15.74
CA PRO A 251 54.74 -2.64 15.94
C PRO A 251 55.62 -1.92 14.91
N ASP A 252 56.69 -1.32 15.42
CA ASP A 252 57.74 -0.64 14.65
C ASP A 252 58.51 -1.60 13.73
N GLY A 253 58.74 -1.13 12.51
CA GLY A 253 60.01 -1.25 11.79
C GLY A 253 60.47 -2.63 11.31
N LYS A 254 60.42 -2.85 10.00
CA LYS A 254 61.61 -3.32 9.26
C LYS A 254 61.78 -2.56 7.96
N ASP A 255 62.87 -1.80 7.92
CA ASP A 255 63.51 -1.29 6.71
C ASP A 255 63.84 -2.42 5.73
N GLN A 256 63.67 -2.13 4.43
CA GLN A 256 64.53 -2.63 3.35
C GLN A 256 64.33 -1.78 2.09
N THR A 257 65.19 -0.75 1.97
CA THR A 257 65.98 -0.36 0.78
C THR A 257 65.43 -0.61 -0.65
N GLY A 258 65.18 0.49 -1.38
CA GLY A 258 66.02 0.85 -2.56
C GLY A 258 65.60 0.44 -4.00
N ALA A 259 65.16 1.45 -4.76
CA ALA A 259 65.32 1.70 -6.22
C ALA A 259 64.30 1.12 -7.25
N PRO A 260 64.17 1.71 -8.46
CA PRO A 260 63.67 3.07 -8.73
C PRO A 260 62.53 3.11 -9.77
N ALA A 261 62.04 4.32 -10.04
CA ALA A 261 60.91 4.65 -10.93
C ALA A 261 61.01 4.07 -12.35
N GLY A 262 59.90 3.47 -12.81
CA GLY A 262 59.69 3.01 -14.18
C GLY A 262 58.25 3.26 -14.63
N SER A 263 58.13 3.79 -15.84
CA SER A 263 56.98 4.28 -16.61
C SER A 263 55.74 3.37 -16.69
N ARG A 264 54.56 4.02 -16.80
CA ARG A 264 53.29 3.42 -17.27
C ARG A 264 53.44 2.77 -18.64
N PRO A 265 52.68 1.69 -18.91
CA PRO A 265 51.75 1.76 -20.04
C PRO A 265 50.39 1.06 -19.81
N GLY A 266 49.39 1.54 -20.56
CA GLY A 266 48.48 0.67 -21.32
C GLY A 266 47.28 0.04 -20.61
N ALA A 267 46.09 0.49 -21.01
CA ALA A 267 44.82 -0.18 -20.76
C ALA A 267 44.81 -1.61 -21.33
N GLY A 268 44.41 -2.59 -20.52
CA GLY A 268 44.20 -3.98 -20.90
C GLY A 268 43.34 -4.70 -19.87
N SER A 269 42.24 -5.26 -20.34
CA SER A 269 41.22 -6.03 -19.63
C SER A 269 41.77 -7.09 -18.66
N ARG A 270 41.38 -7.03 -17.37
CA ARG A 270 41.58 -8.12 -16.40
C ARG A 270 40.36 -9.07 -16.36
N PRO A 271 40.55 -10.40 -16.40
CA PRO A 271 39.49 -11.37 -16.11
C PRO A 271 39.21 -11.46 -14.60
N LYS A 272 37.96 -11.78 -14.23
CA LYS A 272 37.48 -11.94 -12.85
C LYS A 272 38.19 -13.09 -12.11
N PRO A 273 38.61 -12.92 -10.84
CA PRO A 273 39.01 -14.06 -10.02
C PRO A 273 37.77 -14.86 -9.54
N ALA A 274 37.85 -16.17 -9.70
CA ALA A 274 36.89 -17.14 -9.19
C ALA A 274 37.05 -17.31 -7.67
N TRP A 275 35.93 -17.32 -6.95
CA TRP A 275 35.87 -17.62 -5.52
C TRP A 275 35.78 -19.14 -5.31
N PRO A 276 36.56 -19.75 -4.40
CA PRO A 276 36.38 -21.16 -4.06
C PRO A 276 35.09 -21.39 -3.27
N ALA A 277 34.44 -22.52 -3.55
CA ALA A 277 33.18 -22.94 -2.97
C ALA A 277 33.32 -23.31 -1.48
N HIS A 278 32.43 -22.78 -0.63
CA HIS A 278 32.28 -23.21 0.76
C HIS A 278 31.21 -24.31 0.86
N THR A 279 31.63 -25.48 1.33
CA THR A 279 30.77 -26.61 1.74
C THR A 279 30.07 -26.28 3.06
N PRO A 280 28.73 -26.39 3.19
CA PRO A 280 28.05 -26.12 4.46
C PRO A 280 28.16 -27.33 5.39
N GLY A 281 28.91 -27.18 6.49
CA GLY A 281 28.91 -28.12 7.61
C GLY A 281 27.60 -28.02 8.41
N SER A 282 26.94 -29.15 8.55
CA SER A 282 25.73 -29.38 9.33
C SER A 282 25.94 -29.10 10.82
N ARG A 283 25.13 -28.20 11.40
CA ARG A 283 24.80 -28.22 12.83
C ARG A 283 23.28 -28.11 12.99
N THR A 284 22.70 -29.23 13.34
CA THR A 284 21.32 -29.45 13.77
C THR A 284 21.12 -28.86 15.16
N CYS A 285 20.13 -27.97 15.30
CA CYS A 285 19.51 -27.66 16.59
C CYS A 285 18.04 -28.07 16.50
N ALA A 286 17.61 -28.87 17.47
CA ALA A 286 16.27 -29.44 17.57
C ALA A 286 15.19 -28.35 17.85
N PRO A 287 13.98 -28.47 17.29
CA PRO A 287 12.85 -27.62 17.66
C PRO A 287 12.07 -28.21 18.84
N THR A 288 12.01 -27.47 19.94
CA THR A 288 11.09 -27.72 21.06
C THR A 288 9.65 -27.58 20.60
N ALA A 289 8.85 -28.61 20.87
CA ALA A 289 7.42 -28.66 20.58
C ALA A 289 6.63 -27.64 21.41
N CYS A 290 5.84 -26.81 20.74
CA CYS A 290 4.73 -26.05 21.33
C CYS A 290 3.45 -26.43 20.57
N THR A 291 2.69 -27.36 21.14
CA THR A 291 1.33 -27.71 20.74
C THR A 291 0.37 -26.60 21.15
N ASN A 292 -0.23 -25.91 20.17
CA ASN A 292 -1.47 -25.16 20.39
C ASN A 292 -2.31 -25.16 19.12
N SER A 293 -3.18 -26.17 19.01
CA SER A 293 -4.20 -26.30 17.96
C SER A 293 -5.42 -25.44 18.32
N PRO A 294 -5.86 -24.50 17.47
CA PRO A 294 -7.14 -23.81 17.67
C PRO A 294 -8.32 -24.70 17.24
N ARG A 295 -9.28 -24.88 18.15
CA ARG A 295 -10.54 -25.62 17.92
C ARG A 295 -11.34 -25.04 16.74
N PRO A 296 -12.01 -25.87 15.93
CA PRO A 296 -12.97 -25.41 14.92
C PRO A 296 -14.27 -24.89 15.56
N TRP A 297 -14.87 -23.90 14.91
CA TRP A 297 -16.18 -23.33 15.26
C TRP A 297 -17.31 -24.32 14.91
N PRO A 298 -18.43 -24.32 15.67
CA PRO A 298 -19.52 -25.27 15.46
C PRO A 298 -20.27 -25.02 14.14
N ALA A 299 -20.66 -26.10 13.47
CA ALA A 299 -21.50 -26.08 12.28
C ALA A 299 -22.92 -25.57 12.62
N PRO A 300 -23.57 -24.79 11.74
CA PRO A 300 -24.96 -24.40 11.94
C PRO A 300 -25.90 -25.59 11.75
N THR A 301 -26.76 -25.82 12.74
CA THR A 301 -27.88 -26.77 12.74
C THR A 301 -28.86 -26.47 11.59
N ALA A 302 -29.18 -27.51 10.82
CA ALA A 302 -30.27 -27.48 9.85
C ALA A 302 -31.62 -27.26 10.57
N ARG A 303 -32.33 -26.18 10.22
CA ARG A 303 -33.77 -26.06 10.51
C ARG A 303 -34.54 -26.46 9.26
N SER A 304 -35.35 -27.50 9.43
CA SER A 304 -36.34 -28.00 8.49
C SER A 304 -37.33 -26.89 8.09
N TRP A 305 -37.56 -26.75 6.79
CA TRP A 305 -38.64 -25.92 6.26
C TRP A 305 -39.94 -26.74 6.26
N SER A 306 -40.86 -26.44 7.17
CA SER A 306 -42.26 -26.84 7.04
C SER A 306 -42.97 -25.87 6.11
N ARG A 307 -43.54 -26.42 5.05
CA ARG A 307 -44.25 -25.74 3.96
C ARG A 307 -45.70 -25.53 4.41
N THR A 308 -46.13 -24.28 4.59
CA THR A 308 -47.56 -23.94 4.71
C THR A 308 -47.97 -23.15 3.47
N SER A 309 -48.82 -23.78 2.67
CA SER A 309 -49.54 -23.22 1.54
C SER A 309 -50.67 -22.32 2.03
N THR A 310 -50.76 -21.10 1.50
CA THR A 310 -51.99 -20.31 1.55
C THR A 310 -52.30 -19.82 0.14
N SER A 311 -53.37 -20.35 -0.44
CA SER A 311 -54.00 -19.84 -1.66
C SER A 311 -54.79 -18.56 -1.34
N PRO A 312 -54.95 -17.64 -2.29
CA PRO A 312 -55.78 -16.46 -2.10
C PRO A 312 -57.25 -16.78 -2.40
N GLY A 313 -58.14 -16.28 -1.54
CA GLY A 313 -59.53 -15.96 -1.84
C GLY A 313 -59.72 -14.46 -1.69
#